data_AF-A0A2J6PV36-F1
#
_entry.id   AF-A0A2J6PV36-F1
#
_cell.length_a   1.000
_cell.length_b   1.000
_cell.length_c   1.000
_cell.angle_alpha   90.00
_cell.angle_beta   90.00
_cell.angle_gamma   90.00
#
_symmetry.space_group_name_H-M   'P 1'
#
loop_
_entity.id
_entity.type
_entity.pdbx_description
1 polymer ?
#
loop_
_entity_poly.entity_id
_entity_poly.type
_entity_poly.pdbx_seq_one_letter_code
_entity_poly.pdbx_strand_id
1 'polypeptide(L)'
;MSRPQTSSRRIQTRSAVKKAARAWNITPPPDDTERDHGPTEEGLLFTSRCLLEVHEQVDSVRQEVQDLRAYQHRCRDEIATSPLSQSSLEERLHEIEGRTETLEKAQDTKHAELCELLDNIKDEVAELENTVEEEVGKVGLEVVDLDGRMAAGFSEINARLDIISNAMEIQRNSMATRFYATVHPLSILGGNGAGVQQGVAGKTVQWYWKCHDPKYLNRLVNLHEFYSLDFNNWYNASNSDSDSDDDSTDLNHPVPEPSSIREAAQLRPKRAVMALFSHLGLPYHVFEEQTERSHFALTERKRAKNDEAETKGRKIKQRYVGRDGISFSGSPTDVNASPTQSAVTTGD
;
A
#
# COMPACT_ATOMS: atom_id res chain seq x y z
N MET A 1 -101.97 -111.92 25.83
CA MET A 1 -102.58 -111.23 26.99
C MET A 1 -101.73 -110.01 27.34
N SER A 2 -102.37 -108.94 27.82
CA SER A 2 -101.82 -107.65 28.31
C SER A 2 -101.63 -106.52 27.27
N ARG A 3 -102.64 -105.65 27.21
CA ARG A 3 -102.62 -104.26 26.72
C ARG A 3 -101.83 -103.36 27.70
N PRO A 4 -101.03 -102.38 27.24
CA PRO A 4 -100.76 -101.18 28.01
C PRO A 4 -101.66 -100.02 27.59
N GLN A 5 -102.06 -99.24 28.59
CA GLN A 5 -103.02 -98.15 28.54
C GLN A 5 -102.54 -96.97 27.67
N THR A 6 -103.36 -96.58 26.70
CA THR A 6 -103.25 -95.32 25.95
C THR A 6 -104.12 -94.24 26.60
N SER A 7 -103.78 -93.77 27.81
CA SER A 7 -104.44 -92.60 28.44
C SER A 7 -103.49 -91.43 28.68
N SER A 8 -102.17 -91.62 28.56
CA SER A 8 -101.18 -90.59 28.97
C SER A 8 -100.81 -89.55 27.89
N ARG A 9 -101.13 -89.80 26.61
CA ARG A 9 -100.68 -88.93 25.49
C ARG A 9 -101.53 -87.68 25.29
N ARG A 10 -102.81 -87.70 25.70
CA ARG A 10 -103.78 -86.61 25.48
C ARG A 10 -103.65 -85.45 26.47
N ILE A 11 -103.07 -85.70 27.64
CA ILE A 11 -102.82 -84.69 28.68
C ILE A 11 -101.57 -83.86 28.34
N GLN A 12 -100.57 -84.50 27.71
CA GLN A 12 -99.32 -83.82 27.33
C GLN A 12 -99.50 -82.83 26.18
N THR A 13 -100.32 -83.15 25.17
CA THR A 13 -100.60 -82.23 24.05
C THR A 13 -101.40 -81.00 24.49
N ARG A 14 -102.36 -81.14 25.41
CA ARG A 14 -103.12 -80.01 25.99
C ARG A 14 -102.23 -79.06 26.80
N SER A 15 -101.27 -79.59 27.54
CA SER A 15 -100.27 -78.78 28.27
C SER A 15 -99.31 -78.04 27.32
N ALA A 16 -98.89 -78.71 26.24
CA ALA A 16 -98.03 -78.12 25.22
C ALA A 16 -98.73 -76.98 24.46
N VAL A 17 -100.02 -77.12 24.12
CA VAL A 17 -100.82 -76.06 23.46
C VAL A 17 -101.03 -74.85 24.38
N LYS A 18 -101.29 -75.06 25.68
CA LYS A 18 -101.41 -73.96 26.67
C LYS A 18 -100.07 -73.24 26.90
N LYS A 19 -98.93 -73.96 26.83
CA LYS A 19 -97.57 -73.36 26.88
C LYS A 19 -97.20 -72.62 25.61
N ALA A 20 -97.56 -73.14 24.43
CA ALA A 20 -97.36 -72.46 23.15
C ALA A 20 -98.20 -71.19 23.07
N ALA A 21 -99.50 -71.23 23.40
CA ALA A 21 -100.34 -70.05 23.41
C ALA A 21 -99.80 -68.93 24.33
N ARG A 22 -99.24 -69.29 25.51
CA ARG A 22 -98.58 -68.33 26.41
C ARG A 22 -97.25 -67.79 25.89
N ALA A 23 -96.43 -68.61 25.24
CA ALA A 23 -95.16 -68.16 24.68
C ALA A 23 -95.34 -67.17 23.52
N TRP A 24 -96.54 -67.14 22.93
CA TRP A 24 -96.87 -66.30 21.77
C TRP A 24 -97.96 -65.25 22.09
N ASN A 25 -98.29 -65.01 23.37
CA ASN A 25 -99.31 -64.03 23.82
C ASN A 25 -100.72 -64.21 23.23
N ILE A 26 -101.11 -65.45 22.93
CA ILE A 26 -102.44 -65.78 22.41
C ILE A 26 -103.33 -66.25 23.57
N THR A 27 -104.47 -65.59 23.79
CA THR A 27 -105.42 -65.91 24.87
C THR A 27 -105.97 -67.33 24.70
N PRO A 28 -105.76 -68.26 25.66
CA PRO A 28 -106.26 -69.62 25.52
C PRO A 28 -107.79 -69.66 25.67
N PRO A 29 -108.50 -70.53 24.92
CA PRO A 29 -109.95 -70.62 24.98
C PRO A 29 -110.44 -71.12 26.36
N PRO A 30 -111.68 -70.77 26.76
CA PRO A 30 -112.25 -71.12 28.06
C PRO A 30 -112.33 -72.65 28.27
N ASP A 31 -112.13 -73.09 29.52
CA ASP A 31 -112.15 -74.50 29.91
C ASP A 31 -113.60 -75.01 29.96
N ASP A 32 -114.08 -75.63 28.87
CA ASP A 32 -115.39 -76.29 28.82
C ASP A 32 -115.30 -77.71 29.42
N THR A 33 -115.79 -77.87 30.66
CA THR A 33 -116.18 -79.17 31.19
C THR A 33 -117.59 -79.49 30.73
N GLU A 34 -117.74 -80.63 30.04
CA GLU A 34 -118.99 -81.30 29.62
C GLU A 34 -119.65 -80.84 28.30
N ARG A 35 -119.26 -81.44 27.18
CA ARG A 35 -120.11 -82.35 26.38
C ARG A 35 -119.43 -82.75 25.06
N ASP A 36 -119.79 -83.96 24.63
CA ASP A 36 -119.29 -84.70 23.48
C ASP A 36 -119.94 -84.19 22.18
N HIS A 37 -119.33 -83.21 21.51
CA HIS A 37 -119.62 -82.84 20.12
C HIS A 37 -118.32 -82.60 19.35
N GLY A 38 -118.32 -83.01 18.07
CA GLY A 38 -117.17 -82.95 17.17
C GLY A 38 -116.60 -81.54 16.97
N PRO A 39 -115.46 -81.41 16.27
CA PRO A 39 -114.71 -80.16 16.19
C PRO A 39 -115.60 -79.06 15.61
N THR A 40 -115.93 -78.07 16.43
CA THR A 40 -116.65 -76.87 16.03
C THR A 40 -115.81 -76.09 15.01
N GLU A 41 -116.42 -75.66 13.89
CA GLU A 41 -115.76 -74.97 12.76
C GLU A 41 -114.90 -73.77 13.20
N GLU A 42 -115.26 -73.12 14.30
CA GLU A 42 -114.51 -71.99 14.90
C GLU A 42 -113.10 -72.39 15.37
N GLY A 43 -112.91 -73.61 15.88
CA GLY A 43 -111.59 -74.11 16.29
C GLY A 43 -110.66 -74.37 15.11
N LEU A 44 -111.21 -74.85 13.99
CA LEU A 44 -110.46 -75.06 12.75
C LEU A 44 -110.08 -73.73 12.08
N LEU A 45 -111.01 -72.77 12.05
CA LEU A 45 -110.76 -71.42 11.57
C LEU A 45 -109.68 -70.70 12.39
N PHE A 46 -109.70 -70.86 13.71
CA PHE A 46 -108.65 -70.32 14.58
C PHE A 46 -107.28 -70.93 14.29
N THR A 47 -107.18 -72.27 14.20
CA THR A 47 -105.90 -72.93 13.88
C THR A 47 -105.39 -72.59 12.47
N SER A 48 -106.28 -72.45 11.49
CA SER A 48 -105.94 -72.04 10.13
C SER A 48 -105.38 -70.61 10.12
N ARG A 49 -106.01 -69.69 10.85
CA ARG A 49 -105.57 -68.30 10.96
C ARG A 49 -104.21 -68.18 11.65
N CYS A 50 -103.99 -68.92 12.74
CA CYS A 50 -102.69 -68.98 13.41
C CYS A 50 -101.60 -69.58 12.51
N LEU A 51 -101.90 -70.61 11.73
CA LEU A 51 -100.93 -71.20 10.80
C LEU A 51 -100.58 -70.25 9.66
N LEU A 52 -101.55 -69.50 9.14
CA LEU A 52 -101.32 -68.50 8.09
C LEU A 52 -100.43 -67.36 8.61
N GLU A 53 -100.71 -66.87 9.81
CA GLU A 53 -99.93 -65.80 10.46
C GLU A 53 -98.51 -66.24 10.80
N VAL A 54 -98.32 -67.50 11.22
CA VAL A 54 -96.99 -68.09 11.39
C VAL A 54 -96.27 -68.22 10.04
N HIS A 55 -96.96 -68.61 8.98
CA HIS A 55 -96.35 -68.72 7.65
C HIS A 55 -95.92 -67.35 7.12
N GLU A 56 -96.74 -66.33 7.30
CA GLU A 56 -96.43 -64.95 6.92
C GLU A 56 -95.22 -64.41 7.71
N GLN A 57 -95.14 -64.70 9.01
CA GLN A 57 -93.97 -64.36 9.82
C GLN A 57 -92.71 -65.12 9.39
N VAL A 58 -92.82 -66.41 9.06
CA VAL A 58 -91.69 -67.21 8.58
C VAL A 58 -91.19 -66.70 7.24
N ASP A 59 -92.09 -66.32 6.33
CA ASP A 59 -91.73 -65.73 5.03
C ASP A 59 -91.09 -64.35 5.20
N SER A 60 -91.60 -63.51 6.11
CA SER A 60 -91.01 -62.21 6.46
C SER A 60 -89.59 -62.36 7.00
N VAL A 61 -89.37 -63.27 7.96
CA VAL A 61 -88.03 -63.55 8.49
C VAL A 61 -87.11 -64.12 7.42
N ARG A 62 -87.63 -64.98 6.54
CA ARG A 62 -86.85 -65.55 5.43
C ARG A 62 -86.41 -64.47 4.44
N GLN A 63 -87.27 -63.48 4.17
CA GLN A 63 -86.96 -62.35 3.33
C GLN A 63 -85.90 -61.45 4.01
N GLU A 64 -86.06 -61.12 5.29
CA GLU A 64 -85.06 -60.34 6.05
C GLU A 64 -83.68 -61.01 6.04
N VAL A 65 -83.61 -62.33 6.21
CA VAL A 65 -82.34 -63.07 6.16
C VAL A 65 -81.71 -63.02 4.76
N GLN A 66 -82.51 -63.05 3.69
CA GLN A 66 -82.01 -62.91 2.32
C GLN A 66 -81.50 -61.49 2.06
N ASP A 67 -82.24 -60.48 2.51
CA ASP A 67 -81.85 -59.08 2.40
C ASP A 67 -80.58 -58.78 3.20
N LEU A 68 -80.44 -59.35 4.40
CA LEU A 68 -79.22 -59.23 5.22
C LEU A 68 -78.01 -59.87 4.53
N ARG A 69 -78.19 -61.04 3.89
CA ARG A 69 -77.12 -61.69 3.13
C ARG A 69 -76.73 -60.88 1.90
N ALA A 70 -77.71 -60.35 1.18
CA ALA A 70 -77.47 -59.48 0.03
C ALA A 70 -76.74 -58.20 0.45
N TYR A 71 -77.11 -57.60 1.59
CA TYR A 71 -76.42 -56.45 2.18
C TYR A 71 -74.99 -56.80 2.60
N GLN A 72 -74.78 -57.94 3.26
CA GLN A 72 -73.45 -58.40 3.67
C GLN A 72 -72.52 -58.64 2.48
N HIS A 73 -73.02 -59.22 1.39
CA HIS A 73 -72.26 -59.36 0.15
C HIS A 73 -71.91 -58.00 -0.45
N ARG A 74 -72.88 -57.07 -0.51
CA ARG A 74 -72.65 -55.72 -1.03
C ARG A 74 -71.61 -54.94 -0.22
N CYS A 75 -71.69 -54.99 1.11
CA CYS A 75 -70.66 -54.40 1.98
C CYS A 75 -69.30 -55.05 1.81
N ARG A 76 -69.23 -56.38 1.65
CA ARG A 76 -67.96 -57.08 1.43
C ARG A 76 -67.31 -56.67 0.11
N ASP A 77 -68.10 -56.54 -0.94
CA ASP A 77 -67.63 -56.14 -2.26
C ASP A 77 -67.25 -54.65 -2.28
N GLU A 78 -68.00 -53.78 -1.59
CA GLU A 78 -67.65 -52.36 -1.40
C GLU A 78 -66.34 -52.20 -0.61
N ILE A 79 -66.09 -53.03 0.41
CA ILE A 79 -64.83 -53.02 1.16
C ILE A 79 -63.67 -53.52 0.28
N ALA A 80 -63.89 -54.55 -0.53
CA ALA A 80 -62.87 -55.11 -1.41
C ALA A 80 -62.53 -54.20 -2.60
N THR A 81 -63.51 -53.45 -3.12
CA THR A 81 -63.34 -52.52 -4.24
C THR A 81 -63.05 -51.08 -3.78
N SER A 82 -63.04 -50.84 -2.47
CA SER A 82 -62.75 -49.53 -1.91
C SER A 82 -61.32 -49.10 -2.24
N PRO A 83 -61.09 -47.82 -2.61
CA PRO A 83 -59.75 -47.25 -2.72
C PRO A 83 -59.00 -47.18 -1.37
N LEU A 84 -59.66 -47.56 -0.27
CA LEU A 84 -59.07 -47.74 1.07
C LEU A 84 -58.83 -49.22 1.42
N SER A 85 -58.98 -50.13 0.46
CA SER A 85 -58.61 -51.53 0.64
C SER A 85 -57.12 -51.65 0.98
N GLN A 86 -56.79 -52.63 1.82
CA GLN A 86 -55.42 -52.86 2.30
C GLN A 86 -54.44 -53.03 1.13
N SER A 87 -54.83 -53.74 0.08
CA SER A 87 -54.01 -53.95 -1.12
C SER A 87 -53.72 -52.65 -1.88
N SER A 88 -54.69 -51.73 -1.96
CA SER A 88 -54.49 -50.43 -2.62
C SER A 88 -53.56 -49.52 -1.82
N LEU A 89 -53.60 -49.59 -0.49
CA LEU A 89 -52.68 -48.85 0.39
C LEU A 89 -51.26 -49.42 0.33
N GLU A 90 -51.10 -50.75 0.32
CA GLU A 90 -49.81 -51.43 0.16
C GLU A 90 -49.16 -51.10 -1.19
N GLU A 91 -49.93 -51.09 -2.29
CA GLU A 91 -49.44 -50.70 -3.62
C GLU A 91 -48.94 -49.24 -3.63
N ARG A 92 -49.71 -48.30 -3.06
CA ARG A 92 -49.30 -46.89 -2.95
C ARG A 92 -48.09 -46.70 -2.05
N LEU A 93 -47.98 -47.47 -0.98
CA LEU A 93 -46.83 -47.42 -0.08
C LEU A 93 -45.57 -47.88 -0.82
N HIS A 94 -45.66 -48.97 -1.58
CA HIS A 94 -44.55 -49.45 -2.40
C HIS A 94 -44.17 -48.45 -3.51
N GLU A 95 -45.15 -47.79 -4.14
CA GLU A 95 -44.88 -46.72 -5.10
C GLU A 95 -44.17 -45.52 -4.46
N ILE A 96 -44.58 -45.12 -3.25
CA ILE A 96 -43.93 -44.04 -2.49
C ILE A 96 -42.50 -44.44 -2.15
N GLU A 97 -42.28 -45.66 -1.64
CA GLU A 97 -40.94 -46.18 -1.34
C GLU A 97 -40.04 -46.17 -2.58
N GLY A 98 -40.54 -46.64 -3.73
CA GLY A 98 -39.80 -46.60 -5.00
C GLY A 98 -39.47 -45.17 -5.46
N ARG A 99 -40.40 -44.23 -5.28
CA ARG A 99 -40.15 -42.80 -5.56
C ARG A 99 -39.12 -42.21 -4.60
N THR A 100 -39.15 -42.57 -3.32
CA THR A 100 -38.16 -42.09 -2.35
C THR A 100 -36.76 -42.65 -2.64
N GLU A 101 -36.63 -43.91 -3.02
CA GLU A 101 -35.34 -44.52 -3.38
C GLU A 101 -34.75 -43.88 -4.65
N THR A 102 -35.59 -43.60 -5.64
CA THR A 102 -35.13 -42.91 -6.86
C THR A 102 -34.73 -41.46 -6.59
N LEU A 103 -35.44 -40.77 -5.68
CA LEU A 103 -35.08 -39.42 -5.25
C LEU A 103 -33.75 -39.40 -4.48
N GLU A 104 -33.55 -40.36 -3.56
CA GLU A 104 -32.32 -40.50 -2.78
C GLU A 104 -31.11 -40.74 -3.72
N LYS A 105 -31.24 -41.66 -4.67
CA LYS A 105 -30.19 -41.90 -5.69
C LYS A 105 -29.90 -40.66 -6.54
N ALA A 106 -30.92 -39.92 -6.94
CA ALA A 106 -30.75 -38.69 -7.70
C ALA A 106 -30.05 -37.60 -6.87
N GLN A 107 -30.38 -37.49 -5.58
CA GLN A 107 -29.75 -36.57 -4.65
C GLN A 107 -28.27 -36.93 -4.44
N ASP A 108 -27.95 -38.21 -4.22
CA ASP A 108 -26.58 -38.68 -4.05
C ASP A 108 -25.73 -38.40 -5.30
N THR A 109 -26.30 -38.63 -6.49
CA THR A 109 -25.65 -38.33 -7.76
C THR A 109 -25.32 -36.85 -7.86
N LYS A 110 -26.28 -35.97 -7.54
CA LYS A 110 -26.07 -34.52 -7.56
C LYS A 110 -25.07 -34.06 -6.50
N HIS A 111 -25.05 -34.70 -5.34
CA HIS A 111 -24.07 -34.39 -4.30
C HIS A 111 -22.65 -34.75 -4.74
N ALA A 112 -22.47 -35.92 -5.37
CA ALA A 112 -21.20 -36.34 -5.94
C ALA A 112 -20.70 -35.38 -7.03
N GLU A 113 -21.56 -34.98 -7.97
CA GLU A 113 -21.23 -33.99 -9.01
C GLU A 113 -20.80 -32.64 -8.41
N LEU A 114 -21.48 -32.18 -7.35
CA LEU A 114 -21.13 -30.94 -6.65
C LEU A 114 -19.80 -31.03 -5.91
N CYS A 115 -19.50 -32.17 -5.28
CA CYS A 115 -18.21 -32.40 -4.64
C CYS A 115 -17.06 -32.37 -5.65
N GLU A 116 -17.22 -33.04 -6.80
CA GLU A 116 -16.22 -33.02 -7.87
C GLU A 116 -15.99 -31.62 -8.43
N LEU A 117 -17.07 -30.84 -8.65
CA LEU A 117 -16.96 -29.45 -9.09
C LEU A 117 -16.23 -28.59 -8.06
N LEU A 118 -16.50 -28.80 -6.77
CA LEU A 118 -15.88 -28.03 -5.69
C LEU A 118 -14.38 -28.34 -5.58
N ASP A 119 -13.99 -29.60 -5.76
CA ASP A 119 -12.59 -30.01 -5.80
C ASP A 119 -11.86 -29.40 -7.01
N ASN A 120 -12.48 -29.42 -8.20
CA ASN A 120 -11.91 -28.78 -9.39
C ASN A 120 -11.73 -27.26 -9.20
N ILE A 121 -12.73 -26.57 -8.65
CA ILE A 121 -12.64 -25.12 -8.36
C ILE A 121 -11.50 -24.85 -7.37
N LYS A 122 -11.33 -25.70 -6.36
CA LYS A 122 -10.27 -25.54 -5.37
C LYS A 122 -8.88 -25.67 -6.00
N ASP A 123 -8.70 -26.62 -6.91
CA ASP A 123 -7.45 -26.81 -7.63
C ASP A 123 -7.16 -25.62 -8.56
N GLU A 124 -8.17 -25.12 -9.30
CA GLU A 124 -8.04 -23.91 -10.14
C GLU A 124 -7.68 -22.67 -9.33
N VAL A 125 -8.29 -22.49 -8.15
CA VAL A 125 -7.97 -21.38 -7.25
C VAL A 125 -6.52 -21.47 -6.77
N ALA A 126 -6.05 -22.67 -6.40
CA ALA A 126 -4.66 -22.86 -5.98
C ALA A 126 -3.66 -22.56 -7.11
N GLU A 127 -3.97 -22.92 -8.36
CA GLU A 127 -3.16 -22.58 -9.53
C GLU A 127 -3.12 -21.06 -9.77
N LEU A 128 -4.27 -20.40 -9.66
CA LEU A 128 -4.38 -18.95 -9.81
C LEU A 128 -3.60 -18.21 -8.71
N GLU A 129 -3.69 -18.65 -7.46
CA GLU A 129 -2.94 -18.08 -6.33
C GLU A 129 -1.43 -18.14 -6.57
N ASN A 130 -0.91 -19.28 -7.04
CA ASN A 130 0.51 -19.44 -7.38
C ASN A 130 0.93 -18.48 -8.51
N THR A 131 0.10 -18.35 -9.54
CA THR A 131 0.37 -17.45 -10.69
C THR A 131 0.40 -15.99 -10.24
N VAL A 132 -0.54 -15.60 -9.38
CA VAL A 132 -0.59 -14.24 -8.82
C VAL A 132 0.63 -13.98 -7.94
N GLU A 133 1.04 -14.93 -7.11
CA GLU A 133 2.23 -14.78 -6.25
C GLU A 133 3.52 -14.61 -7.09
N GLU A 134 3.66 -15.37 -8.18
CA GLU A 134 4.79 -15.24 -9.10
C GLU A 134 4.85 -13.86 -9.76
N GLU A 135 3.74 -13.40 -10.34
CA GLU A 135 3.67 -12.09 -11.00
C GLU A 135 3.86 -10.93 -10.00
N VAL A 136 3.31 -11.04 -8.79
CA VAL A 136 3.54 -10.06 -7.71
C VAL A 136 5.02 -10.03 -7.33
N GLY A 137 5.68 -11.19 -7.22
CA GLY A 137 7.11 -11.28 -6.95
C GLY A 137 7.96 -10.61 -8.03
N LYS A 138 7.61 -10.84 -9.31
CA LYS A 138 8.29 -10.22 -10.46
C LYS A 138 8.14 -8.71 -10.48
N VAL A 139 6.93 -8.19 -10.29
CA VAL A 139 6.68 -6.73 -10.19
C VAL A 139 7.44 -6.14 -9.01
N GLY A 140 7.51 -6.84 -7.87
CA GLY A 140 8.29 -6.41 -6.71
C GLY A 140 9.78 -6.22 -7.03
N LEU A 141 10.38 -7.14 -7.79
CA LEU A 141 11.77 -7.02 -8.23
C LEU A 141 11.98 -5.86 -9.21
N GLU A 142 11.07 -5.66 -10.16
CA GLU A 142 11.14 -4.54 -11.12
C GLU A 142 11.06 -3.18 -10.43
N VAL A 143 10.24 -3.05 -9.39
CA VAL A 143 10.13 -1.82 -8.59
C VAL A 143 11.44 -1.53 -7.84
N VAL A 144 12.07 -2.56 -7.26
CA VAL A 144 13.36 -2.41 -6.57
C VAL A 144 14.49 -2.00 -7.53
N ASP A 145 14.53 -2.59 -8.74
CA ASP A 145 15.51 -2.20 -9.76
C ASP A 145 15.30 -0.74 -10.21
N LEU A 146 14.04 -0.35 -10.44
CA LEU A 146 13.70 1.02 -10.85
C LEU A 146 14.10 2.04 -9.79
N ASP A 147 13.85 1.76 -8.51
CA ASP A 147 14.23 2.61 -7.39
C ASP A 147 15.76 2.76 -7.31
N GLY A 148 16.50 1.65 -7.44
CA GLY A 148 17.97 1.66 -7.48
C GLY A 148 18.53 2.51 -8.63
N ARG A 149 17.98 2.35 -9.84
CA ARG A 149 18.34 3.17 -11.00
C ARG A 149 18.00 4.65 -10.81
N MET A 150 16.87 4.94 -10.20
CA MET A 150 16.42 6.32 -9.95
C MET A 150 17.33 7.00 -8.92
N ALA A 151 17.68 6.31 -7.83
CA ALA A 151 18.63 6.80 -6.85
C ALA A 151 20.01 7.08 -7.47
N ALA A 152 20.51 6.16 -8.30
CA ALA A 152 21.76 6.36 -9.03
C ALA A 152 21.68 7.58 -9.98
N GLY A 153 20.59 7.71 -10.74
CA GLY A 153 20.35 8.85 -11.63
C GLY A 153 20.29 10.19 -10.89
N PHE A 154 19.61 10.26 -9.74
CA PHE A 154 19.59 11.47 -8.92
C PHE A 154 20.97 11.81 -8.35
N SER A 155 21.74 10.81 -7.91
CA SER A 155 23.11 11.02 -7.45
C SER A 155 24.00 11.59 -8.56
N GLU A 156 23.85 11.10 -9.80
CA GLU A 156 24.60 11.61 -10.96
C GLU A 156 24.19 13.05 -11.29
N ILE A 157 22.89 13.36 -11.29
CA ILE A 157 22.39 14.71 -11.55
C ILE A 157 22.92 15.68 -10.49
N ASN A 158 22.87 15.31 -9.21
CA ASN A 158 23.40 16.15 -8.13
C ASN A 158 24.91 16.41 -8.30
N ALA A 159 25.69 15.38 -8.64
CA ALA A 159 27.12 15.55 -8.91
C ALA A 159 27.38 16.51 -10.09
N ARG A 160 26.58 16.42 -11.16
CA ARG A 160 26.66 17.35 -12.29
C ARG A 160 26.27 18.78 -11.91
N LEU A 161 25.23 18.95 -11.09
CA LEU A 161 24.82 20.27 -10.59
C LEU A 161 25.90 20.90 -9.71
N ASP A 162 26.57 20.13 -8.86
CA ASP A 162 27.70 20.62 -8.06
C ASP A 162 28.86 21.10 -8.94
N ILE A 163 29.19 20.36 -10.01
CA ILE A 163 30.21 20.77 -10.98
C ILE A 163 29.82 22.08 -11.67
N ILE A 164 28.57 22.21 -12.11
CA ILE A 164 28.06 23.43 -12.77
C ILE A 164 28.08 24.61 -11.79
N SER A 165 27.62 24.41 -10.56
CA SER A 165 27.65 25.44 -9.52
C SER A 165 29.07 25.92 -9.25
N ASN A 166 30.02 25.00 -9.10
CA ASN A 166 31.43 25.34 -8.92
C ASN A 166 32.00 26.09 -10.13
N ALA A 167 31.67 25.68 -11.36
CA ALA A 167 32.11 26.39 -12.56
C ALA A 167 31.60 27.83 -12.62
N MET A 168 30.34 28.06 -12.23
CA MET A 168 29.77 29.42 -12.12
C MET A 168 30.49 30.26 -11.08
N GLU A 169 30.80 29.70 -9.90
CA GLU A 169 31.51 30.43 -8.86
C GLU A 169 32.98 30.71 -9.22
N ILE A 170 33.65 29.78 -9.90
CA ILE A 170 34.99 30.00 -10.50
C ILE A 170 34.94 31.17 -11.49
N GLN A 171 33.96 31.18 -12.39
CA GLN A 171 33.77 32.26 -13.36
C GLN A 171 33.55 33.60 -12.63
N ARG A 172 32.72 33.63 -11.60
CA ARG A 172 32.46 34.84 -10.81
C ARG A 172 33.71 35.33 -10.09
N ASN A 173 34.48 34.43 -9.49
CA ASN A 173 35.74 34.75 -8.83
C ASN A 173 36.79 35.26 -9.81
N SER A 174 36.83 34.76 -11.05
CA SER A 174 37.77 35.23 -12.08
C SER A 174 37.60 36.70 -12.47
N MET A 175 36.40 37.25 -12.25
CA MET A 175 36.12 38.67 -12.45
C MET A 175 36.56 39.54 -11.26
N ALA A 176 37.02 38.95 -10.16
CA ALA A 176 37.54 39.70 -9.04
C ALA A 176 38.85 40.39 -9.44
N THR A 177 38.82 41.72 -9.51
CA THR A 177 39.98 42.56 -9.85
C THR A 177 40.49 43.39 -8.69
N ARG A 178 39.86 43.31 -7.50
CA ARG A 178 40.18 44.15 -6.34
C ARG A 178 40.31 43.32 -5.07
N PHE A 179 41.24 43.71 -4.19
CA PHE A 179 41.50 42.97 -2.95
C PHE A 179 40.29 42.84 -2.01
N TYR A 180 39.36 43.80 -2.02
CA TYR A 180 38.15 43.75 -1.20
C TYR A 180 36.97 43.08 -1.90
N ALA A 181 37.14 42.54 -3.10
CA ALA A 181 36.11 41.73 -3.75
C ALA A 181 35.87 40.46 -2.93
N THR A 182 34.59 40.10 -2.77
CA THR A 182 34.17 38.87 -2.09
C THR A 182 34.46 37.67 -2.97
N VAL A 183 35.04 36.63 -2.37
CA VAL A 183 35.29 35.34 -3.01
C VAL A 183 34.14 34.40 -2.69
N HIS A 184 33.62 33.77 -3.73
CA HIS A 184 32.58 32.79 -3.65
C HIS A 184 33.21 31.40 -3.41
N PRO A 185 32.86 30.72 -2.30
CA PRO A 185 33.44 29.43 -1.97
C PRO A 185 32.90 28.33 -2.89
N LEU A 186 33.76 27.39 -3.26
CA LEU A 186 33.36 26.19 -4.02
C LEU A 186 32.82 25.10 -3.08
N SER A 187 31.82 24.37 -3.55
CA SER A 187 31.25 23.19 -2.89
C SER A 187 32.18 21.99 -3.06
N ILE A 188 32.37 21.20 -2.01
CA ILE A 188 33.20 19.98 -2.06
C ILE A 188 32.31 18.79 -2.41
N LEU A 189 32.71 18.06 -3.45
CA LEU A 189 32.06 16.83 -3.89
C LEU A 189 32.45 15.68 -2.93
N GLY A 190 31.89 15.65 -1.73
CA GLY A 190 32.29 14.65 -0.74
C GLY A 190 31.56 14.72 0.58
N GLY A 191 30.42 14.04 0.65
CA GLY A 191 29.84 13.58 1.92
C GLY A 191 28.82 14.55 2.54
N ASN A 192 27.55 14.18 2.41
CA ASN A 192 26.42 14.70 3.18
C ASN A 192 26.13 16.20 3.05
N GLY A 193 25.75 16.65 1.85
CA GLY A 193 24.71 17.68 1.59
C GLY A 193 24.69 19.00 2.37
N ALA A 194 25.71 19.32 3.17
CA ALA A 194 25.69 20.41 4.12
C ALA A 194 27.11 20.87 4.40
N GLY A 195 27.45 22.02 3.81
CA GLY A 195 28.40 22.92 4.42
C GLY A 195 29.59 23.26 3.54
N VAL A 196 29.44 24.35 2.77
CA VAL A 196 30.49 25.37 2.81
C VAL A 196 30.77 25.62 4.29
N GLN A 197 31.96 25.26 4.79
CA GLN A 197 32.33 25.58 6.16
C GLN A 197 32.07 27.07 6.39
N GLN A 198 31.31 27.39 7.45
CA GLN A 198 30.94 28.75 7.84
C GLN A 198 32.16 29.70 7.95
N GLY A 199 33.39 29.17 7.98
CA GLY A 199 34.65 29.89 7.99
C GLY A 199 35.17 30.43 6.64
N VAL A 200 34.69 29.93 5.49
CA VAL A 200 35.21 30.30 4.15
C VAL A 200 34.26 31.24 3.39
N ALA A 201 32.98 31.27 3.78
CA ALA A 201 31.98 32.16 3.21
C ALA A 201 32.27 33.65 3.50
N GLY A 202 32.01 34.50 2.50
CA GLY A 202 32.10 35.96 2.63
C GLY A 202 33.50 36.53 2.84
N LYS A 203 34.55 35.74 2.58
CA LYS A 203 35.94 36.21 2.65
C LYS A 203 36.31 36.98 1.40
N THR A 204 37.18 37.98 1.55
CA THR A 204 37.65 38.80 0.43
C THR A 204 38.94 38.25 -0.16
N VAL A 205 39.31 38.66 -1.37
CA VAL A 205 40.59 38.28 -1.98
C VAL A 205 41.77 38.61 -1.06
N GLN A 206 41.74 39.75 -0.35
CA GLN A 206 42.76 40.15 0.62
C GLN A 206 42.93 39.14 1.75
N TRP A 207 41.85 38.48 2.17
CA TRP A 207 41.89 37.47 3.22
C TRP A 207 42.70 36.24 2.81
N TYR A 208 42.57 35.84 1.54
CA TYR A 208 43.38 34.76 0.94
C TYR A 208 44.79 35.23 0.60
N TRP A 209 44.95 36.48 0.13
CA TRP A 209 46.26 37.07 -0.17
C TRP A 209 47.18 37.13 1.05
N LYS A 210 46.62 37.39 2.24
CA LYS A 210 47.37 37.38 3.51
C LYS A 210 48.03 36.02 3.80
N CYS A 211 47.58 34.93 3.20
CA CYS A 211 48.19 33.61 3.40
C CYS A 211 49.65 33.51 2.92
N HIS A 212 50.17 34.52 2.20
CA HIS A 212 51.61 34.65 1.93
C HIS A 212 52.43 34.87 3.21
N ASP A 213 51.87 35.50 4.25
CA ASP A 213 52.60 35.73 5.48
C ASP A 213 52.68 34.42 6.30
N PRO A 214 53.85 34.10 6.87
CA PRO A 214 54.04 32.87 7.67
C PRO A 214 53.14 32.83 8.91
N LYS A 215 52.65 33.99 9.38
CA LYS A 215 51.67 34.11 10.47
C LYS A 215 50.35 33.40 10.18
N TYR A 216 49.99 33.24 8.90
CA TYR A 216 48.75 32.61 8.46
C TYR A 216 48.95 31.21 7.86
N LEU A 217 50.11 30.58 8.08
CA LEU A 217 50.40 29.24 7.58
C LEU A 217 49.32 28.21 7.96
N ASN A 218 48.88 28.18 9.22
CA ASN A 218 47.85 27.23 9.66
C ASN A 218 46.53 27.42 8.86
N ARG A 219 46.19 28.66 8.50
CA ARG A 219 45.03 28.93 7.64
C ARG A 219 45.25 28.37 6.23
N LEU A 220 46.43 28.61 5.66
CA LEU A 220 46.76 28.12 4.32
C LEU A 220 46.68 26.59 4.25
N VAL A 221 47.23 25.90 5.26
CA VAL A 221 47.14 24.43 5.40
C VAL A 221 45.69 23.97 5.48
N ASN A 222 44.90 24.56 6.38
CA ASN A 222 43.49 24.18 6.53
C ASN A 222 42.68 24.40 5.24
N LEU A 223 42.99 25.44 4.45
CA LEU A 223 42.32 25.71 3.17
C LEU A 223 42.67 24.66 2.11
N HIS A 224 43.93 24.23 2.07
CA HIS A 224 44.33 23.17 1.14
C HIS A 224 43.74 21.81 1.53
N GLU A 225 43.68 21.49 2.82
CA GLU A 225 43.01 20.28 3.30
C GLU A 225 41.51 20.32 3.00
N PHE A 226 40.85 21.47 3.24
CA PHE A 226 39.44 21.67 2.95
C PHE A 226 39.14 21.44 1.47
N TYR A 227 39.88 22.08 0.56
CA TYR A 227 39.70 21.92 -0.89
C TYR A 227 40.36 20.66 -1.47
N SER A 228 40.96 19.81 -0.63
CA SER A 228 41.70 18.61 -1.04
C SER A 228 42.71 18.89 -2.17
N LEU A 229 43.46 19.98 -2.05
CA LEU A 229 44.46 20.39 -3.04
C LEU A 229 45.71 19.49 -2.92
N ASP A 230 46.06 18.82 -4.02
CA ASP A 230 47.25 17.97 -4.05
C ASP A 230 48.53 18.80 -3.98
N PHE A 231 49.20 18.71 -2.83
CA PHE A 231 50.45 19.45 -2.60
C PHE A 231 51.62 18.95 -3.42
N ASN A 232 51.62 17.68 -3.82
CA ASN A 232 52.69 17.15 -4.65
C ASN A 232 52.68 17.80 -6.04
N ASN A 233 51.48 18.09 -6.56
CA ASN A 233 51.32 18.71 -7.87
C ASN A 233 51.86 20.16 -7.88
N TRP A 234 51.39 21.02 -6.97
CA TRP A 234 51.80 22.42 -6.99
C TRP A 234 53.19 22.68 -6.40
N TYR A 235 53.72 21.80 -5.54
CA TYR A 235 55.07 21.94 -5.00
C TYR A 235 56.13 21.64 -6.06
N ASN A 236 55.89 20.62 -6.89
CA ASN A 236 56.81 20.13 -7.91
C ASN A 236 56.63 20.77 -9.28
N ALA A 237 55.55 21.51 -9.52
CA ALA A 237 55.36 22.28 -10.74
C ALA A 237 56.60 23.18 -11.00
N SER A 238 57.36 22.85 -12.04
CA SER A 238 58.61 23.52 -12.40
C SER A 238 58.35 25.00 -12.69
N ASN A 239 59.33 25.87 -12.38
CA ASN A 239 59.32 27.27 -12.75
C ASN A 239 59.43 27.40 -14.28
N SER A 240 58.35 27.18 -15.03
CA SER A 240 58.38 27.28 -16.50
C SER A 240 58.25 28.70 -17.05
N ASP A 241 58.12 29.73 -16.20
CA ASP A 241 57.95 31.12 -16.66
C ASP A 241 59.07 32.07 -16.17
N SER A 242 60.18 31.54 -15.65
CA SER A 242 61.37 32.37 -15.43
C SER A 242 62.30 32.20 -16.62
N ASP A 243 62.07 33.06 -17.62
CA ASP A 243 62.95 33.34 -18.77
C ASP A 243 64.22 34.06 -18.26
N SER A 244 64.91 33.38 -17.33
CA SER A 244 66.12 33.81 -16.66
C SER A 244 67.26 32.99 -17.23
N ASP A 245 67.83 33.49 -18.33
CA ASP A 245 69.14 33.13 -18.87
C ASP A 245 70.25 33.48 -17.84
N ASP A 246 70.18 32.86 -16.65
CA ASP A 246 71.23 32.96 -15.63
C ASP A 246 72.02 31.66 -15.65
N ASP A 247 73.07 31.73 -16.45
CA ASP A 247 74.11 30.74 -16.70
C ASP A 247 74.86 30.44 -15.37
N SER A 248 74.22 29.71 -14.46
CA SER A 248 74.82 29.24 -13.21
C SER A 248 74.82 27.72 -13.16
N THR A 249 75.94 27.18 -13.61
CA THR A 249 76.37 25.81 -13.34
C THR A 249 76.76 25.69 -11.86
N ASP A 250 75.78 25.61 -10.96
CA ASP A 250 76.05 25.29 -9.56
C ASP A 250 74.91 24.47 -8.93
N LEU A 251 75.23 23.18 -8.74
CA LEU A 251 74.71 22.25 -7.74
C LEU A 251 73.19 22.01 -7.67
N ASN A 252 72.84 20.77 -8.07
CA ASN A 252 71.73 19.99 -7.53
C ASN A 252 71.73 20.03 -5.98
N HIS A 253 71.14 21.05 -5.38
CA HIS A 253 70.62 20.94 -4.04
C HIS A 253 69.30 20.17 -4.15
N PRO A 254 69.20 18.94 -3.58
CA PRO A 254 67.92 18.27 -3.52
C PRO A 254 66.98 19.17 -2.72
N VAL A 255 66.01 19.77 -3.41
CA VAL A 255 64.91 20.48 -2.77
C VAL A 255 64.31 19.48 -1.78
N PRO A 256 64.27 19.79 -0.46
CA PRO A 256 63.73 18.87 0.52
C PRO A 256 62.32 18.45 0.08
N GLU A 257 62.11 17.16 -0.10
CA GLU A 257 60.77 16.64 -0.40
C GLU A 257 59.91 16.83 0.86
N PRO A 258 58.84 17.63 0.79
CA PRO A 258 58.03 17.90 1.94
C PRO A 258 57.26 16.64 2.31
N SER A 259 57.39 16.22 3.56
CA SER A 259 56.66 15.08 4.11
C SER A 259 55.18 15.37 4.36
N SER A 260 54.81 16.66 4.39
CA SER A 260 53.45 17.11 4.67
C SER A 260 53.12 18.41 3.95
N ILE A 261 51.81 18.65 3.77
CA ILE A 261 51.30 19.90 3.19
C ILE A 261 51.74 21.15 3.96
N ARG A 262 51.88 21.02 5.29
CA ARG A 262 52.37 22.09 6.16
C ARG A 262 53.82 22.46 5.86
N GLU A 263 54.67 21.45 5.70
CA GLU A 263 56.08 21.63 5.34
C GLU A 263 56.22 22.21 3.93
N ALA A 264 55.44 21.69 2.96
CA ALA A 264 55.39 22.21 1.61
C ALA A 264 54.99 23.70 1.56
N ALA A 265 53.96 24.08 2.32
CA ALA A 265 53.48 25.46 2.41
C ALA A 265 54.45 26.40 3.14
N GLN A 266 55.27 25.89 4.06
CA GLN A 266 56.35 26.67 4.70
C GLN A 266 57.50 26.94 3.73
N LEU A 267 57.91 25.93 2.97
CA LEU A 267 59.02 26.01 2.04
C LEU A 267 58.68 26.86 0.81
N ARG A 268 57.43 26.77 0.31
CA ARG A 268 56.97 27.50 -0.89
C ARG A 268 55.59 28.16 -0.69
N PRO A 269 55.46 29.17 0.19
CA PRO A 269 54.17 29.81 0.49
C PRO A 269 53.53 30.47 -0.73
N LYS A 270 54.33 31.11 -1.60
CA LYS A 270 53.84 31.70 -2.85
C LYS A 270 53.14 30.67 -3.74
N ARG A 271 53.75 29.50 -3.93
CA ARG A 271 53.19 28.41 -4.76
C ARG A 271 51.92 27.83 -4.16
N ALA A 272 51.89 27.63 -2.86
CA ALA A 272 50.69 27.19 -2.14
C ALA A 272 49.54 28.20 -2.29
N VAL A 273 49.81 29.50 -2.23
CA VAL A 273 48.78 30.53 -2.47
C VAL A 273 48.36 30.60 -3.93
N MET A 274 49.29 30.48 -4.89
CA MET A 274 48.96 30.41 -6.32
C MET A 274 48.05 29.21 -6.64
N ALA A 275 48.32 28.04 -6.07
CA ALA A 275 47.49 26.85 -6.23
C ALA A 275 46.08 27.07 -5.67
N LEU A 276 45.97 27.72 -4.51
CA LEU A 276 44.69 28.08 -3.91
C LEU A 276 43.92 29.10 -4.77
N PHE A 277 44.60 30.11 -5.30
CA PHE A 277 44.00 31.11 -6.19
C PHE A 277 43.53 30.46 -7.49
N SER A 278 44.35 29.59 -8.08
CA SER A 278 44.00 28.83 -9.29
C SER A 278 42.76 27.97 -9.07
N HIS A 279 42.68 27.24 -7.95
CA HIS A 279 41.52 26.43 -7.61
C HIS A 279 40.25 27.27 -7.45
N LEU A 280 40.34 28.44 -6.80
CA LEU A 280 39.22 29.35 -6.60
C LEU A 280 38.85 30.16 -7.85
N GLY A 281 39.62 30.06 -8.94
CA GLY A 281 39.43 30.86 -10.15
C GLY A 281 39.92 32.31 -10.05
N LEU A 282 40.71 32.65 -9.02
CA LEU A 282 41.20 34.01 -8.80
C LEU A 282 42.43 34.33 -9.68
N PRO A 283 42.47 35.48 -10.38
CA PRO A 283 43.60 35.84 -11.24
C PRO A 283 44.79 36.32 -10.41
N TYR A 284 45.67 35.40 -9.98
CA TYR A 284 46.82 35.69 -9.12
C TYR A 284 47.71 36.83 -9.65
N HIS A 285 48.04 36.82 -10.95
CA HIS A 285 48.90 37.81 -11.60
C HIS A 285 48.38 39.25 -11.49
N VAL A 286 47.05 39.45 -11.53
CA VAL A 286 46.41 40.77 -11.39
C VAL A 286 46.68 41.36 -10.01
N PHE A 287 46.65 40.53 -8.98
CA PHE A 287 46.86 40.96 -7.59
C PHE A 287 48.34 41.12 -7.24
N GLU A 288 49.19 40.29 -7.82
CA GLU A 288 50.64 40.44 -7.75
C GLU A 288 51.07 41.79 -8.32
N GLU A 289 50.62 42.12 -9.53
CA GLU A 289 50.91 43.40 -10.18
C GLU A 289 50.40 44.60 -9.37
N GLN A 290 49.20 44.51 -8.77
CA GLN A 290 48.67 45.56 -7.91
C GLN A 290 49.52 45.80 -6.66
N THR A 291 50.05 44.72 -6.09
CA THR A 291 50.91 44.77 -4.90
C THR A 291 52.25 45.38 -5.28
N GLU A 292 52.86 44.93 -6.37
CA GLU A 292 54.12 45.44 -6.89
C GLU A 292 54.03 46.93 -7.26
N ARG A 293 53.01 47.34 -8.04
CA ARG A 293 52.78 48.76 -8.39
C ARG A 293 52.63 49.65 -7.15
N SER A 294 51.94 49.17 -6.12
CA SER A 294 51.79 49.89 -4.85
C SER A 294 53.13 50.05 -4.13
N HIS A 295 53.97 49.00 -4.15
CA HIS A 295 55.33 49.06 -3.62
C HIS A 295 56.20 50.06 -4.40
N PHE A 296 56.14 50.06 -5.73
CA PHE A 296 56.87 51.02 -6.57
C PHE A 296 56.49 52.47 -6.27
N ALA A 297 55.19 52.79 -6.23
CA ALA A 297 54.72 54.15 -5.92
C ALA A 297 55.14 54.64 -4.52
N LEU A 298 55.19 53.74 -3.52
CA LEU A 298 55.70 54.04 -2.18
C LEU A 298 57.21 54.29 -2.16
N THR A 299 57.98 53.55 -2.96
CA THR A 299 59.43 53.73 -3.07
C THR A 299 59.82 54.98 -3.83
N GLU A 300 59.10 55.34 -4.91
CA GLU A 300 59.30 56.61 -5.62
C GLU A 300 59.01 57.82 -4.73
N ARG A 301 57.91 57.78 -3.96
CA ARG A 301 57.60 58.85 -3.00
C ARG A 301 58.65 58.99 -1.91
N LYS A 302 59.32 57.91 -1.51
CA LYS A 302 60.45 57.96 -0.58
C LYS A 302 61.72 58.51 -1.22
N ARG A 303 62.01 58.19 -2.49
CA ARG A 303 63.14 58.79 -3.24
C ARG A 303 62.95 60.29 -3.45
N ALA A 304 61.77 60.73 -3.87
CA ALA A 304 61.47 62.16 -4.02
C ALA A 304 61.62 62.95 -2.70
N LYS A 305 61.31 62.32 -1.56
CA LYS A 305 61.45 62.94 -0.24
C LYS A 305 62.91 62.99 0.26
N ASN A 306 63.77 62.08 -0.22
CA ASN A 306 65.21 62.11 0.06
C ASN A 306 65.95 63.11 -0.85
N ASP A 307 65.55 63.24 -2.11
CA ASP A 307 66.10 64.24 -3.05
C ASP A 307 65.74 65.68 -2.61
N GLU A 308 64.57 65.88 -2.00
CA GLU A 308 64.19 67.15 -1.37
C GLU A 308 64.99 67.47 -0.09
N ALA A 309 65.57 66.45 0.56
CA ALA A 309 66.44 66.62 1.72
C ALA A 309 67.90 66.92 1.30
N GLU A 310 68.39 66.33 0.21
CA GLU A 310 69.73 66.63 -0.33
C GLU A 310 69.82 68.03 -0.98
N THR A 311 68.75 68.52 -1.60
CA THR A 311 68.71 69.87 -2.19
C THR A 311 68.58 71.01 -1.17
N LYS A 312 68.23 70.71 0.09
CA LYS A 312 68.18 71.69 1.20
C LYS A 312 69.51 71.78 1.98
N GLY A 313 70.46 70.86 1.77
CA GLY A 313 71.79 70.88 2.39
C GLY A 313 72.84 71.78 1.71
N ARG A 314 72.56 72.30 0.50
CA ARG A 314 73.48 73.17 -0.27
C ARG A 314 72.86 74.51 -0.66
N LYS A 315 72.29 75.26 0.30
CA LYS A 315 71.97 76.69 0.09
C LYS A 315 72.23 77.51 1.36
N ILE A 316 73.50 77.61 1.76
CA ILE A 316 73.98 78.68 2.63
C ILE A 316 75.07 79.45 1.86
N LYS A 317 74.82 80.74 1.64
CA LYS A 317 75.63 81.77 0.95
C LYS A 317 75.51 81.85 -0.57
N GLN A 318 74.45 82.52 -1.02
CA GLN A 318 74.62 83.60 -2.01
C GLN A 318 73.58 84.68 -1.77
N ARG A 319 74.02 85.80 -1.18
CA ARG A 319 73.34 87.09 -1.30
C ARG A 319 73.44 87.49 -2.76
N TYR A 320 72.31 87.72 -3.42
CA TYR A 320 72.28 88.59 -4.58
C TYR A 320 71.10 89.54 -4.45
N VAL A 321 71.41 90.81 -4.65
CA VAL A 321 70.55 91.97 -4.46
C VAL A 321 69.72 92.11 -5.73
N GLY A 322 68.41 91.84 -5.64
CA GLY A 322 67.45 92.06 -6.71
C GLY A 322 66.63 93.30 -6.41
N ARG A 323 67.01 94.40 -7.04
CA ARG A 323 66.22 95.63 -7.17
C ARG A 323 65.04 95.33 -8.12
N ASP A 324 63.90 95.93 -7.82
CA ASP A 324 62.65 95.94 -8.61
C ASP A 324 61.88 94.60 -8.54
N GLY A 325 60.76 94.46 -7.83
CA GLY A 325 59.71 95.43 -7.57
C GLY A 325 58.52 95.20 -8.50
N ILE A 326 57.94 94.00 -8.54
CA ILE A 326 56.53 93.77 -8.90
C ILE A 326 55.99 92.59 -8.08
N SER A 327 55.10 92.91 -7.15
CA SER A 327 54.20 91.97 -6.49
C SER A 327 53.07 91.59 -7.46
N PHE A 328 52.81 90.29 -7.63
CA PHE A 328 51.53 89.83 -8.15
C PHE A 328 50.94 88.81 -7.17
N SER A 329 50.09 89.33 -6.28
CA SER A 329 49.13 88.56 -5.48
C SER A 329 47.98 88.15 -6.39
N GLY A 330 47.88 86.86 -6.68
CA GLY A 330 46.75 86.28 -7.39
C GLY A 330 46.26 85.04 -6.66
N SER A 331 45.37 85.23 -5.68
CA SER A 331 44.42 84.19 -5.27
C SER A 331 43.19 84.29 -6.17
N PRO A 332 42.67 83.15 -6.62
CA PRO A 332 41.21 83.03 -6.72
C PRO A 332 40.69 81.86 -5.89
N THR A 333 39.65 82.22 -5.15
CA THR A 333 38.68 81.48 -4.36
C THR A 333 37.99 80.31 -5.06
N ASP A 334 37.59 79.36 -4.21
CA ASP A 334 36.46 78.43 -4.28
C ASP A 334 35.41 78.65 -5.38
N VAL A 335 35.04 77.56 -6.07
CA VAL A 335 33.64 77.31 -6.41
C VAL A 335 33.30 75.83 -6.20
N ASN A 336 32.44 75.67 -5.22
CA ASN A 336 31.66 74.51 -4.80
C ASN A 336 30.55 74.20 -5.83
N ALA A 337 30.34 72.94 -6.22
CA ALA A 337 29.02 72.37 -6.54
C ALA A 337 29.12 70.91 -7.05
N SER A 338 28.77 69.97 -6.18
CA SER A 338 28.05 68.76 -6.63
C SER A 338 26.64 69.15 -7.08
N PRO A 339 26.01 68.34 -7.94
CA PRO A 339 24.78 67.74 -7.46
C PRO A 339 24.62 66.25 -7.82
N THR A 340 24.26 65.51 -6.79
CA THR A 340 23.32 64.40 -6.73
C THR A 340 22.26 64.39 -7.85
N GLN A 341 22.02 63.22 -8.46
CA GLN A 341 20.71 62.65 -8.82
C GLN A 341 20.96 61.26 -9.43
N SER A 342 20.60 60.17 -8.77
CA SER A 342 19.25 59.59 -8.61
C SER A 342 19.00 58.47 -9.61
N ALA A 343 18.74 57.31 -9.03
CA ALA A 343 18.20 56.10 -9.64
C ALA A 343 16.91 56.37 -10.43
N VAL A 344 16.73 55.65 -11.53
CA VAL A 344 15.42 55.25 -12.04
C VAL A 344 15.49 53.78 -12.46
N THR A 345 14.69 53.00 -11.74
CA THR A 345 14.16 51.67 -12.04
C THR A 345 13.03 51.75 -13.06
N THR A 346 13.05 50.86 -14.05
CA THR A 346 11.90 50.25 -14.78
C THR A 346 12.56 49.20 -15.68
N GLY A 347 12.23 47.91 -15.65
CA GLY A 347 10.91 47.31 -15.56
C GLY A 347 10.49 46.92 -16.98
N ASP A 348 10.90 45.72 -17.40
CA ASP A 348 10.19 44.79 -18.29
C ASP A 348 10.84 43.41 -18.22
#